data_AF-A0A2A6JTN9-F1
#
_entry.id   AF-A0A2A6JTN9-F1
#
_cell.length_a   1.000
_cell.length_b   1.000
_cell.length_c   1.000
_cell.angle_alpha   90.00
_cell.angle_beta   90.00
_cell.angle_gamma   90.00
#
_symmetry.space_group_name_H-M   'P 1'
#
loop_
_entity.id
_entity.type
_entity.pdbx_description
1 polymer ?
#
loop_
_entity_poly.entity_id
_entity_poly.type
_entity_poly.pdbx_seq_one_letter_code
_entity_poly.pdbx_strand_id
1 'polypeptide(L)'
;MKICTMCGLEKPVTEYHSKKRQPSGLSPACKACVSAKGREYYAKNADAVKGRAKAWREANLELDRERAKQKYEANPLVAKERAIRWASENQERRKEIAASSAERHREARNERQRVAGREFRRLNPAAAREEGRMRAALRRSREQDAGVNIDRSDWKALIDLFEVGTCIYCGTEGHKLTMDHWMPVSLGGKTEVGNLIPCCKPCNSRKSNMHPIDWMKKAGIHDNRGSGSITILEFLELTRDAVIDVKGMDTPLSKFKRKCVKAQYGFEVEVVK
;
A
#
# COMPACT_ATOMS: atom_id res chain seq x y z
N MET A 1 0.46 62.82 24.39
CA MET A 1 0.60 63.02 22.93
C MET A 1 2.08 63.30 22.60
N LYS A 2 2.52 63.14 21.36
CA LYS A 2 3.91 63.42 20.92
C LYS A 2 3.93 63.87 19.46
N ILE A 3 4.75 64.87 19.14
CA ILE A 3 4.95 65.36 17.77
C ILE A 3 6.01 64.53 17.04
N CYS A 4 5.69 64.12 15.80
CA CYS A 4 6.58 63.34 14.96
C CYS A 4 7.62 64.25 14.29
N THR A 5 8.91 63.98 14.50
CA THR A 5 10.01 64.74 13.87
C THR A 5 10.09 64.61 12.34
N MET A 6 9.40 63.64 11.73
CA MET A 6 9.43 63.43 10.27
C MET A 6 8.23 64.04 9.53
N CYS A 7 7.03 64.01 10.13
CA CYS A 7 5.81 64.53 9.48
C CYS A 7 5.18 65.71 10.19
N GLY A 8 5.73 66.15 11.33
CA GLY A 8 5.25 67.31 12.08
C GLY A 8 3.92 67.11 12.81
N LEU A 9 3.21 66.00 12.59
CA LEU A 9 1.91 65.75 13.19
C LEU A 9 2.01 65.29 14.65
N GLU A 10 1.09 65.80 15.48
CA GLU A 10 0.89 65.33 16.85
C GLU A 10 0.09 64.01 16.86
N LYS A 11 0.62 62.98 17.51
CA LYS A 11 0.05 61.62 17.53
C LYS A 11 0.08 61.01 18.93
N PRO A 12 -0.77 60.01 19.19
CA PRO A 12 -0.69 59.20 20.41
C PRO A 12 0.68 58.52 20.55
N VAL A 13 1.14 58.32 21.79
CA VAL A 13 2.44 57.68 22.07
C VAL A 13 2.54 56.23 21.56
N THR A 14 1.40 55.55 21.39
CA THR A 14 1.30 54.21 20.81
C THR A 14 1.75 54.15 19.35
N GLU A 15 1.74 55.29 18.65
CA GLU A 15 2.21 55.41 17.26
C GLU A 15 3.73 55.52 17.13
N TYR A 16 4.48 55.33 18.22
CA TYR A 16 5.94 55.40 18.25
C TYR A 16 6.54 54.06 18.70
N HIS A 17 7.71 53.71 18.14
CA HIS A 17 8.47 52.55 18.61
C HIS A 17 9.14 52.86 19.95
N SER A 18 9.27 51.87 20.82
CA SER A 18 10.11 51.99 22.03
C SER A 18 11.58 52.05 21.65
N LYS A 19 12.32 53.00 22.26
CA LYS A 19 13.77 53.12 22.12
C LYS A 19 14.38 53.38 23.49
N LYS A 20 14.92 52.32 24.11
CA LYS A 20 15.49 52.32 25.47
C LYS A 20 16.57 53.39 25.69
N ARG A 21 17.30 53.79 24.64
CA ARG A 21 18.37 54.80 24.71
C ARG A 21 17.90 56.24 24.51
N GLN A 22 16.61 56.47 24.25
CA GLN A 22 16.05 57.82 24.11
C GLN A 22 15.58 58.33 25.46
N PRO A 23 15.79 59.61 25.81
CA PRO A 23 15.32 60.17 27.08
C PRO A 23 13.82 59.98 27.31
N SER A 24 13.02 60.10 26.25
CA SER A 24 11.57 59.87 26.33
C SER A 24 11.15 58.41 26.19
N GLY A 25 12.10 57.45 26.14
CA GLY A 25 11.85 56.02 25.91
C GLY A 25 11.23 55.66 24.55
N LEU A 26 11.01 56.64 23.67
CA LEU A 26 10.25 56.51 22.43
C LEU A 26 11.02 57.07 21.25
N SER A 27 10.76 56.53 20.06
CA SER A 27 11.29 57.02 18.80
C SER A 27 10.91 58.49 18.56
N PRO A 28 11.81 59.33 18.04
CA PRO A 28 11.46 60.70 17.62
C PRO A 28 10.47 60.76 16.45
N ALA A 29 10.41 59.69 15.64
CA ALA A 29 9.53 59.58 14.47
C ALA A 29 8.48 58.49 14.68
N CYS A 30 7.26 58.70 14.17
CA CYS A 30 6.17 57.73 14.25
C CYS A 30 6.42 56.49 13.38
N LYS A 31 5.76 55.37 13.74
CA LYS A 31 5.84 54.07 13.07
C LYS A 31 5.61 54.18 11.57
N ALA A 32 4.61 54.97 11.15
CA ALA A 32 4.30 55.19 9.74
C ALA A 32 5.46 55.81 8.96
N CYS A 33 6.09 56.86 9.49
CA CYS A 33 7.24 57.52 8.86
C CYS A 33 8.48 56.61 8.83
N VAL A 34 8.73 55.86 9.91
CA VAL A 34 9.83 54.89 9.95
C VAL A 34 9.61 53.78 8.93
N SER A 35 8.38 53.28 8.81
CA SER A 35 8.00 52.25 7.83
C SER A 35 8.14 52.76 6.39
N ALA A 36 7.68 53.98 6.09
CA ALA A 36 7.82 54.60 4.78
C ALA A 36 9.30 54.75 4.37
N LYS A 37 10.14 55.28 5.27
CA LYS A 37 11.58 55.39 5.05
C LYS A 37 12.24 54.00 4.86
N GLY A 38 11.79 53.01 5.61
CA GLY A 38 12.25 51.62 5.47
C GLY A 38 11.91 51.03 4.10
N ARG A 39 10.67 51.22 3.61
CA ARG A 39 10.27 50.78 2.27
C ARG A 39 11.09 51.45 1.18
N GLU A 40 11.31 52.76 1.28
CA GLU A 40 12.14 53.50 0.32
C GLU A 40 13.59 53.00 0.31
N TYR A 41 14.18 52.75 1.48
CA TYR A 41 15.52 52.16 1.59
C TYR A 41 15.58 50.79 0.92
N TYR A 42 14.61 49.91 1.20
CA TYR A 42 14.55 48.58 0.59
C TYR A 42 14.34 48.65 -0.92
N ALA A 43 13.50 49.55 -1.42
CA ALA A 43 13.30 49.74 -2.86
C ALA A 43 14.62 50.11 -3.57
N LYS A 44 15.43 50.97 -2.94
CA LYS A 44 16.73 51.40 -3.47
C LYS A 44 17.87 50.40 -3.26
N ASN A 45 17.73 49.45 -2.32
CA ASN A 45 18.82 48.57 -1.88
C ASN A 45 18.44 47.08 -1.83
N ALA A 46 17.39 46.66 -2.54
CA ALA A 46 16.81 45.33 -2.40
C ALA A 46 17.84 44.22 -2.61
N ASP A 47 18.64 44.33 -3.69
CA ASP A 47 19.63 43.31 -4.04
C ASP A 47 20.81 43.30 -3.08
N ALA A 48 21.28 44.47 -2.62
CA ALA A 48 22.32 44.57 -1.60
C ALA A 48 21.87 43.99 -0.24
N VAL A 49 20.60 44.18 0.13
CA VAL A 49 20.06 43.58 1.36
C VAL A 49 19.89 42.07 1.21
N LYS A 50 19.33 41.60 0.09
CA LYS A 50 19.19 40.16 -0.21
C LYS A 50 20.56 39.47 -0.29
N GLY A 51 21.54 40.10 -0.93
CA GLY A 51 22.91 39.63 -1.05
C GLY A 51 23.59 39.48 0.31
N ARG A 52 23.51 40.50 1.17
CA ARG A 52 24.02 40.43 2.55
C ARG A 52 23.33 39.32 3.36
N ALA A 53 22.01 39.18 3.24
CA ALA A 53 21.27 38.12 3.93
C ALA A 53 21.61 36.71 3.41
N LYS A 54 21.95 36.58 2.12
CA LYS A 54 22.44 35.32 1.54
C LYS A 54 23.85 35.01 2.04
N ALA A 55 24.78 35.95 1.92
CA ALA A 55 26.15 35.81 2.39
C ALA A 55 26.22 35.49 3.88
N TRP A 56 25.37 36.12 4.70
CA TRP A 56 25.28 35.80 6.13
C TRP A 56 24.79 34.37 6.37
N ARG A 57 23.76 33.90 5.66
CA ARG A 57 23.27 32.51 5.77
C ARG A 57 24.32 31.49 5.33
N GLU A 58 25.06 31.78 4.28
CA GLU A 58 26.14 30.91 3.79
C GLU A 58 27.30 30.86 4.80
N ALA A 59 27.73 32.02 5.31
CA ALA A 59 28.78 32.11 6.33
C ALA A 59 28.38 31.50 7.69
N ASN A 60 27.08 31.37 7.97
CA ASN A 60 26.55 30.84 9.24
C ASN A 60 25.81 29.50 9.06
N LEU A 61 26.01 28.80 7.94
CA LEU A 61 25.29 27.56 7.63
C LEU A 61 25.46 26.49 8.73
N GLU A 62 26.69 26.30 9.21
CA GLU A 62 26.99 25.33 10.27
C GLU A 62 26.37 25.74 11.61
N LEU A 63 26.41 27.04 11.93
CA LEU A 63 25.77 27.56 13.15
C LEU A 63 24.25 27.33 13.12
N ASP A 64 23.60 27.55 11.97
CA ASP A 64 22.17 27.32 11.82
C ASP A 64 21.82 25.83 11.85
N ARG A 65 22.66 24.96 11.27
CA ARG A 65 22.52 23.50 11.37
C ARG A 65 22.62 23.03 12.81
N GLU A 66 23.62 23.52 13.54
CA GLU A 66 23.85 23.16 14.93
C GLU A 66 22.69 23.65 15.81
N ARG A 67 22.20 24.87 15.61
CA ARG A 67 20.98 25.37 16.29
C ARG A 67 19.75 24.53 15.97
N ALA A 68 19.57 24.13 14.72
CA ALA A 68 18.45 23.28 14.31
C ALA A 68 18.54 21.89 14.96
N LYS A 69 19.74 21.31 15.03
CA LYS A 69 20.03 20.05 15.71
C LYS A 69 19.73 20.15 17.20
N GLN A 70 20.28 21.15 17.90
CA GLN A 70 20.03 21.39 19.32
C GLN A 70 18.54 21.56 19.61
N LYS A 71 17.81 22.28 18.77
CA LYS A 71 16.36 22.44 18.89
C LYS A 71 15.60 21.12 18.75
N TYR A 72 16.03 20.25 17.82
CA TYR A 72 15.43 18.93 17.65
C TYR A 72 15.76 18.02 18.84
N GLU A 73 17.01 18.00 19.30
CA GLU A 73 17.48 17.20 20.44
C GLU A 73 16.84 17.63 21.76
N ALA A 74 16.61 18.93 21.95
CA ALA A 74 15.94 19.46 23.14
C ALA A 74 14.46 19.05 23.22
N ASN A 75 13.80 18.74 22.09
CA ASN A 75 12.42 18.29 22.10
C ASN A 75 12.05 17.38 20.91
N PRO A 76 12.54 16.13 20.91
CA PRO A 76 12.34 15.21 19.80
C PRO A 76 10.87 14.77 19.66
N LEU A 77 10.13 14.76 20.77
CA LEU A 77 8.71 14.38 20.78
C LEU A 77 7.86 15.41 20.03
N VAL A 78 8.06 16.71 20.27
CA VAL A 78 7.34 17.77 19.53
C VAL A 78 7.64 17.73 18.03
N ALA A 79 8.87 17.39 17.63
CA ALA A 79 9.21 17.21 16.23
C ALA A 79 8.48 16.00 15.60
N LYS A 80 8.45 14.86 16.31
CA LYS A 80 7.71 13.67 15.89
C LYS A 80 6.20 13.93 15.79
N GLU A 81 5.62 14.58 16.80
CA GLU A 81 4.20 14.88 16.86
C GLU A 81 3.77 15.82 15.73
N ARG A 82 4.61 16.82 15.41
CA ARG A 82 4.43 17.69 14.24
C ARG A 82 4.51 16.90 12.93
N ALA A 83 5.45 15.96 12.80
CA ALA A 83 5.57 15.15 11.60
C ALA A 83 4.35 14.23 11.41
N ILE A 84 3.84 13.64 12.49
CA ILE A 84 2.61 12.83 12.49
C ILE A 84 1.43 13.71 12.06
N ARG A 85 1.23 14.87 12.69
CA ARG A 85 0.16 15.81 12.36
C ARG A 85 0.21 16.25 10.91
N TRP A 86 1.39 16.65 10.43
CA TRP A 86 1.56 17.01 9.03
C TRP A 86 1.20 15.84 8.12
N ALA A 87 1.64 14.62 8.45
CA ALA A 87 1.36 13.44 7.65
C ALA A 87 -0.11 13.03 7.62
N SER A 88 -0.87 13.26 8.71
CA SER A 88 -2.30 13.00 8.79
C SER A 88 -3.12 14.06 8.06
N GLU A 89 -2.73 15.33 8.15
CA GLU A 89 -3.42 16.46 7.51
C GLU A 89 -3.10 16.56 6.00
N ASN A 90 -1.95 16.05 5.56
CA ASN A 90 -1.44 16.23 4.19
C ASN A 90 -1.34 14.90 3.42
N GLN A 91 -2.36 14.04 3.53
CA GLN A 91 -2.34 12.71 2.89
C GLN A 91 -2.19 12.79 1.37
N GLU A 92 -2.97 13.63 0.70
CA GLU A 92 -2.88 13.80 -0.76
C GLU A 92 -1.55 14.41 -1.18
N ARG A 93 -1.10 15.47 -0.51
CA ARG A 93 0.20 16.09 -0.80
C ARG A 93 1.36 15.12 -0.57
N ARG A 94 1.26 14.18 0.37
CA ARG A 94 2.24 13.11 0.54
C ARG A 94 2.24 12.14 -0.62
N LYS A 95 1.06 11.77 -1.15
CA LYS A 95 0.96 10.94 -2.36
C LYS A 95 1.57 11.65 -3.56
N GLU A 96 1.30 12.95 -3.73
CA GLU A 96 1.90 13.78 -4.79
C GLU A 96 3.43 13.84 -4.69
N ILE A 97 3.96 14.09 -3.49
CA ILE A 97 5.42 14.11 -3.25
C ILE A 97 6.01 12.72 -3.54
N ALA A 98 5.37 11.66 -3.07
CA ALA A 98 5.82 10.29 -3.31
C ALA A 98 5.80 9.96 -4.82
N ALA A 99 4.74 10.33 -5.54
CA ALA A 99 4.61 10.13 -6.97
C ALA A 99 5.67 10.94 -7.75
N SER A 100 5.85 12.22 -7.42
CA SER A 100 6.86 13.08 -8.05
C SER A 100 8.28 12.56 -7.80
N SER A 101 8.56 12.10 -6.58
CA SER A 101 9.84 11.49 -6.23
C SER A 101 10.05 10.16 -6.96
N ALA A 102 9.03 9.31 -7.01
CA ALA A 102 9.05 8.05 -7.75
C ALA A 102 9.29 8.26 -9.24
N GLU A 103 8.72 9.33 -9.82
CA GLU A 103 8.94 9.70 -11.22
C GLU A 103 10.36 10.18 -11.46
N ARG A 104 10.81 11.17 -10.67
CA ARG A 104 12.16 11.75 -10.78
C ARG A 104 13.25 10.69 -10.67
N HIS A 105 13.04 9.67 -9.85
CA HIS A 105 14.00 8.61 -9.62
C HIS A 105 13.67 7.30 -10.34
N ARG A 106 12.66 7.29 -11.23
CA ARG A 106 12.21 6.08 -11.94
C ARG A 106 13.34 5.43 -12.73
N GLU A 107 14.01 6.20 -13.58
CA GLU A 107 15.10 5.69 -14.42
C GLU A 107 16.30 5.23 -13.60
N ALA A 108 16.74 6.04 -12.64
CA ALA A 108 17.84 5.69 -11.75
C ALA A 108 17.56 4.41 -10.95
N ARG A 109 16.32 4.23 -10.46
CA ARG A 109 15.89 3.01 -9.79
C ARG A 109 15.88 1.81 -10.74
N ASN A 110 15.34 1.98 -11.94
CA ASN A 110 15.30 0.93 -12.95
C ASN A 110 16.72 0.51 -13.37
N GLU A 111 17.63 1.46 -13.55
CA GLU A 111 19.02 1.13 -13.90
C GLU A 111 19.72 0.42 -12.75
N ARG A 112 19.55 0.87 -11.50
CA ARG A 112 20.06 0.14 -10.33
C ARG A 112 19.55 -1.31 -10.29
N GLN A 113 18.26 -1.52 -10.56
CA GLN A 113 17.68 -2.86 -10.62
C GLN A 113 18.25 -3.70 -11.78
N ARG A 114 18.48 -3.10 -12.94
CA ARG A 114 19.11 -3.78 -14.08
C ARG A 114 20.55 -4.17 -13.78
N VAL A 115 21.35 -3.25 -13.25
CA VAL A 115 22.74 -3.49 -12.84
C VAL A 115 22.78 -4.60 -11.80
N ALA A 116 22.01 -4.48 -10.71
CA ALA A 116 21.94 -5.49 -9.66
C ALA A 116 21.47 -6.85 -10.21
N GLY A 117 20.49 -6.86 -11.12
CA GLY A 117 20.04 -8.08 -11.78
C GLY A 117 21.10 -8.72 -12.68
N ARG A 118 21.88 -7.91 -13.42
CA ARG A 118 23.02 -8.39 -14.23
C ARG A 118 24.11 -8.98 -13.32
N GLU A 119 24.45 -8.26 -12.25
CA GLU A 119 25.46 -8.68 -11.29
C GLU A 119 25.05 -9.96 -10.55
N PHE A 120 23.81 -10.04 -10.09
CA PHE A 120 23.25 -11.24 -9.47
C PHE A 120 23.36 -12.46 -10.39
N ARG A 121 22.99 -12.32 -11.67
CA ARG A 121 23.12 -13.41 -12.65
C ARG A 121 24.57 -13.83 -12.86
N ARG A 122 25.51 -12.87 -12.89
CA ARG A 122 26.95 -13.13 -13.03
C ARG A 122 27.51 -13.90 -11.83
N LEU A 123 27.17 -13.48 -10.61
CA LEU A 123 27.66 -14.06 -9.36
C LEU A 123 26.95 -15.38 -9.01
N ASN A 124 25.68 -15.55 -9.40
CA ASN A 124 24.82 -16.66 -8.99
C ASN A 124 24.12 -17.34 -10.19
N PRO A 125 24.87 -17.91 -11.16
CA PRO A 125 24.29 -18.44 -12.40
C PRO A 125 23.38 -19.66 -12.20
N ALA A 126 23.59 -20.47 -11.16
CA ALA A 126 22.71 -21.60 -10.85
C ALA A 126 21.36 -21.13 -10.25
N ALA A 127 21.41 -20.23 -9.27
CA ALA A 127 20.22 -19.66 -8.66
C ALA A 127 19.39 -18.84 -9.66
N ALA A 128 20.04 -18.08 -10.55
CA ALA A 128 19.35 -17.34 -11.61
C ALA A 128 18.63 -18.26 -12.61
N ARG A 129 19.23 -19.41 -12.98
CA ARG A 129 18.57 -20.42 -13.81
C ARG A 129 17.36 -21.01 -13.12
N GLU A 130 17.48 -21.32 -11.83
CA GLU A 130 16.37 -21.84 -11.03
C GLU A 130 15.22 -20.83 -10.92
N GLU A 131 15.54 -19.56 -10.63
CA GLU A 131 14.55 -18.49 -10.61
C GLU A 131 13.87 -18.32 -11.98
N GLY A 132 14.63 -18.39 -13.07
CA GLY A 132 14.09 -18.38 -14.42
C GLY A 132 13.14 -19.55 -14.70
N ARG A 133 13.51 -20.77 -14.29
CA ARG A 133 12.65 -21.97 -14.39
C ARG A 133 11.37 -21.78 -13.59
N MET A 134 11.46 -21.30 -12.35
CA MET A 134 10.33 -21.04 -11.47
C MET A 134 9.38 -19.99 -12.06
N ARG A 135 9.92 -18.85 -12.54
CA ARG A 135 9.12 -17.80 -13.19
C ARG A 135 8.43 -18.31 -14.45
N ALA A 136 9.13 -19.11 -15.26
CA ALA A 136 8.55 -19.73 -16.45
C ALA A 136 7.47 -20.77 -16.09
N ALA A 137 7.64 -21.53 -15.01
CA ALA A 137 6.63 -22.45 -14.50
C ALA A 137 5.39 -21.70 -13.97
N LEU A 138 5.57 -20.61 -13.22
CA LEU A 138 4.48 -19.74 -12.77
C LEU A 138 3.76 -19.09 -13.96
N ARG A 139 4.50 -18.64 -14.98
CA ARG A 139 3.91 -18.09 -16.20
C ARG A 139 3.08 -19.15 -16.93
N ARG A 140 3.64 -20.33 -17.18
CA ARG A 140 2.92 -21.46 -17.79
C ARG A 140 1.70 -21.86 -16.97
N SER A 141 1.82 -21.89 -15.65
CA SER A 141 0.69 -22.16 -14.76
C SER A 141 -0.40 -21.12 -14.91
N ARG A 142 -0.08 -19.83 -15.07
CA ARG A 142 -1.07 -18.77 -15.33
C ARG A 142 -1.64 -18.81 -16.74
N GLU A 143 -0.84 -19.19 -17.74
CA GLU A 143 -1.30 -19.35 -19.12
C GLU A 143 -2.23 -20.56 -19.27
N GLN A 144 -1.95 -21.64 -18.53
CA GLN A 144 -2.78 -22.85 -18.47
C GLN A 144 -4.03 -22.63 -17.60
N ASP A 145 -3.91 -21.83 -16.54
CA ASP A 145 -5.01 -21.46 -15.68
C ASP A 145 -5.77 -20.25 -16.26
N ALA A 146 -6.69 -20.54 -17.18
CA ALA A 146 -7.70 -19.59 -17.65
C ALA A 146 -8.86 -19.39 -16.64
N GLY A 147 -8.68 -19.82 -15.39
CA GLY A 147 -9.67 -19.70 -14.33
C GLY A 147 -9.87 -18.27 -13.83
N VAL A 148 -10.70 -18.13 -12.80
CA VAL A 148 -10.99 -16.86 -12.16
C VAL A 148 -9.93 -16.47 -11.13
N ASN A 149 -9.78 -15.16 -10.91
CA ASN A 149 -9.00 -14.67 -9.79
C ASN A 149 -9.80 -14.82 -8.49
N ILE A 150 -9.27 -15.60 -7.55
CA ILE A 150 -9.86 -15.88 -6.23
C ILE A 150 -9.20 -14.98 -5.20
N ASP A 151 -9.98 -14.09 -4.59
CA ASP A 151 -9.51 -13.30 -3.46
C ASP A 151 -9.77 -13.98 -2.09
N ARG A 152 -9.34 -13.33 -1.00
CA ARG A 152 -9.50 -13.89 0.35
C ARG A 152 -10.97 -14.04 0.76
N SER A 153 -11.85 -13.18 0.27
CA SER A 153 -13.29 -13.25 0.56
C SER A 153 -13.97 -14.36 -0.25
N ASP A 154 -13.58 -14.54 -1.51
CA ASP A 154 -14.03 -15.65 -2.37
C ASP A 154 -13.65 -17.00 -1.73
N TRP A 155 -12.40 -17.13 -1.25
CA TRP A 155 -11.92 -18.32 -0.56
C TRP A 155 -12.65 -18.59 0.76
N LYS A 156 -12.88 -17.54 1.56
CA LYS A 156 -13.62 -17.65 2.82
C LYS A 156 -15.06 -18.13 2.56
N ALA A 157 -15.71 -17.62 1.52
CA ALA A 157 -17.06 -18.01 1.15
C ALA A 157 -17.16 -19.50 0.75
N LEU A 158 -16.14 -20.03 0.08
CA LEU A 158 -16.05 -21.44 -0.26
C LEU A 158 -15.86 -22.32 0.98
N ILE A 159 -15.02 -21.90 1.94
CA ILE A 159 -14.87 -22.62 3.22
C ILE A 159 -16.12 -22.50 4.08
N ASP A 160 -16.83 -21.38 4.08
CA ASP A 160 -18.02 -21.21 4.92
C ASP A 160 -19.18 -22.17 4.52
N LEU A 161 -19.16 -22.74 3.29
CA LEU A 161 -20.02 -23.86 2.89
C LEU A 161 -19.59 -25.21 3.49
N PHE A 162 -18.33 -25.30 3.86
CA PHE A 162 -17.68 -26.48 4.40
C PHE A 162 -17.43 -26.23 5.89
N GLU A 163 -18.48 -26.38 6.70
CA GLU A 163 -18.32 -26.26 8.15
C GLU A 163 -17.20 -27.18 8.65
N VAL A 164 -16.44 -26.64 9.62
CA VAL A 164 -15.27 -27.16 10.33
C VAL A 164 -14.01 -27.38 9.49
N GLY A 165 -12.87 -26.93 10.03
CA GLY A 165 -11.51 -26.97 9.45
C GLY A 165 -10.96 -28.37 9.17
N THR A 166 -11.74 -29.17 8.45
CA THR A 166 -11.57 -30.58 8.16
C THR A 166 -10.98 -30.71 6.77
N CYS A 167 -9.90 -31.46 6.64
CA CYS A 167 -9.30 -31.67 5.34
C CYS A 167 -10.19 -32.59 4.48
N ILE A 168 -10.56 -32.17 3.26
CA ILE A 168 -11.39 -33.00 2.36
C ILE A 168 -10.73 -34.33 1.97
N TYR A 169 -9.39 -34.40 2.03
CA TYR A 169 -8.62 -35.59 1.73
C TYR A 169 -8.51 -36.53 2.93
N CYS A 170 -7.89 -36.08 4.03
CA CYS A 170 -7.59 -36.95 5.18
C CYS A 170 -8.69 -36.98 6.24
N GLY A 171 -9.72 -36.14 6.14
CA GLY A 171 -10.82 -36.08 7.10
C GLY A 171 -10.46 -35.53 8.49
N THR A 172 -9.21 -35.12 8.71
CA THR A 172 -8.75 -34.60 10.00
C THR A 172 -9.20 -33.16 10.21
N GLU A 173 -9.82 -32.89 11.36
CA GLU A 173 -10.28 -31.57 11.79
C GLU A 173 -9.14 -30.70 12.36
N GLY A 174 -9.42 -29.42 12.62
CA GLY A 174 -8.48 -28.49 13.27
C GLY A 174 -7.34 -28.00 12.38
N HIS A 175 -7.37 -28.31 11.08
CA HIS A 175 -6.37 -27.83 10.13
C HIS A 175 -6.65 -26.41 9.65
N LYS A 176 -5.57 -25.64 9.47
CA LYS A 176 -5.61 -24.48 8.59
C LYS A 176 -5.69 -24.98 7.15
N LEU A 177 -6.87 -24.86 6.55
CA LEU A 177 -7.14 -25.31 5.19
C LEU A 177 -6.48 -24.39 4.15
N THR A 178 -6.04 -25.03 3.07
CA THR A 178 -5.47 -24.43 1.87
C THR A 178 -6.35 -24.76 0.68
N MET A 179 -6.24 -23.94 -0.36
CA MET A 179 -6.93 -24.13 -1.63
C MET A 179 -6.12 -25.13 -2.49
N ASP A 180 -6.78 -26.20 -2.93
CA ASP A 180 -6.23 -27.15 -3.91
C ASP A 180 -7.17 -27.25 -5.11
N HIS A 181 -6.61 -27.59 -6.27
CA HIS A 181 -7.35 -27.90 -7.48
C HIS A 181 -7.58 -29.41 -7.54
N TRP A 182 -8.84 -29.86 -7.49
CA TRP A 182 -9.22 -31.25 -7.65
C TRP A 182 -8.54 -31.87 -8.88
N MET A 183 -8.76 -31.28 -10.06
CA MET A 183 -7.95 -31.48 -11.25
C MET A 183 -6.81 -30.46 -11.28
N PRO A 184 -5.53 -30.88 -11.22
CA PRO A 184 -4.39 -29.97 -11.29
C PRO A 184 -4.38 -29.12 -12.56
N VAL A 185 -3.87 -27.89 -12.45
CA VAL A 185 -3.69 -26.98 -13.60
C VAL A 185 -2.84 -27.59 -14.72
N SER A 186 -1.80 -28.34 -14.36
CA SER A 186 -0.95 -29.04 -15.33
C SER A 186 -1.68 -30.14 -16.13
N LEU A 187 -2.84 -30.60 -15.65
CA LEU A 187 -3.71 -31.57 -16.31
C LEU A 187 -4.97 -30.90 -16.92
N GLY A 188 -4.94 -29.58 -17.10
CA GLY A 188 -6.03 -28.81 -17.70
C GLY A 188 -7.13 -28.38 -16.74
N GLY A 189 -6.97 -28.61 -15.43
CA GLY A 189 -7.89 -28.06 -14.44
C GLY A 189 -7.76 -26.53 -14.33
N LYS A 190 -8.86 -25.86 -14.00
CA LYS A 190 -8.92 -24.40 -13.89
C LYS A 190 -9.15 -23.96 -12.46
N THR A 191 -8.74 -22.74 -12.11
CA THR A 191 -9.16 -22.09 -10.87
C THR A 191 -10.62 -21.67 -10.99
N GLU A 192 -11.56 -22.56 -10.68
CA GLU A 192 -13.00 -22.30 -10.80
C GLU A 192 -13.83 -23.08 -9.78
N VAL A 193 -15.08 -22.65 -9.61
CA VAL A 193 -16.11 -23.37 -8.84
C VAL A 193 -16.26 -24.79 -9.40
N GLY A 194 -16.29 -25.79 -8.52
CA GLY A 194 -16.35 -27.20 -8.92
C GLY A 194 -15.01 -27.80 -9.32
N ASN A 195 -13.89 -27.06 -9.19
CA ASN A 195 -12.54 -27.61 -9.22
C ASN A 195 -11.69 -27.23 -7.99
N LEU A 196 -12.10 -26.22 -7.21
CA LEU A 196 -11.40 -25.82 -5.98
C LEU A 196 -11.95 -26.56 -4.77
N ILE A 197 -11.06 -27.16 -3.97
CA ILE A 197 -11.42 -27.93 -2.76
C ILE A 197 -10.56 -27.53 -1.55
N PRO A 198 -11.10 -27.61 -0.33
CA PRO A 198 -10.36 -27.29 0.89
C PRO A 198 -9.59 -28.48 1.46
N CYS A 199 -8.28 -28.36 1.58
CA CYS A 199 -7.46 -29.42 2.18
C CYS A 199 -6.29 -28.89 3.01
N CYS A 200 -5.76 -29.73 3.90
CA CYS A 200 -4.59 -29.37 4.71
C CYS A 200 -3.32 -29.30 3.86
N LYS A 201 -2.37 -28.44 4.29
CA LYS A 201 -1.07 -28.26 3.61
C LYS A 201 -0.32 -29.58 3.34
N PRO A 202 -0.27 -30.56 4.28
CA PRO A 202 0.36 -31.86 4.02
C PRO A 202 -0.26 -32.63 2.86
N CYS A 203 -1.61 -32.71 2.79
CA CYS A 203 -2.30 -33.41 1.70
C CYS A 203 -2.08 -32.70 0.36
N ASN A 204 -2.27 -31.37 0.32
CA ASN A 204 -2.05 -30.55 -0.87
C ASN A 204 -0.63 -30.75 -1.43
N SER A 205 0.38 -30.65 -0.55
CA SER A 205 1.79 -30.77 -0.95
C SER A 205 2.14 -32.17 -1.48
N ARG A 206 1.53 -33.22 -0.92
CA ARG A 206 1.77 -34.62 -1.34
C ARG A 206 1.03 -34.98 -2.62
N LYS A 207 -0.17 -34.43 -2.85
CA LYS A 207 -0.90 -34.56 -4.12
C LYS A 207 -0.15 -33.89 -5.25
N SER A 208 0.31 -32.64 -5.03
CA SER A 208 1.02 -31.86 -6.03
C SER A 208 0.26 -31.83 -7.37
N ASN A 209 0.89 -32.19 -8.48
CA ASN A 209 0.31 -32.25 -9.82
C ASN A 209 -0.29 -33.61 -10.19
N MET A 210 -0.49 -34.51 -9.22
CA MET A 210 -1.03 -35.85 -9.47
C MET A 210 -2.53 -35.79 -9.77
N HIS A 211 -2.98 -36.64 -10.68
CA HIS A 211 -4.41 -36.85 -10.92
C HIS A 211 -5.10 -37.25 -9.60
N PRO A 212 -6.26 -36.68 -9.26
CA PRO A 212 -6.90 -36.87 -7.96
C PRO A 212 -7.16 -38.34 -7.63
N ILE A 213 -7.60 -39.14 -8.61
CA ILE A 213 -7.86 -40.57 -8.43
C ILE A 213 -6.58 -41.35 -8.09
N ASP A 214 -5.47 -41.05 -8.78
CA ASP A 214 -4.17 -41.69 -8.51
C ASP A 214 -3.63 -41.27 -7.14
N TRP A 215 -3.83 -39.99 -6.78
CA TRP A 215 -3.46 -39.48 -5.46
C TRP A 215 -4.23 -40.19 -4.35
N MET A 216 -5.56 -40.31 -4.47
CA MET A 216 -6.39 -40.98 -3.47
C MET A 216 -5.98 -42.44 -3.31
N LYS A 217 -5.75 -43.15 -4.41
CA LYS A 217 -5.25 -44.53 -4.40
C LYS A 217 -3.90 -44.63 -3.70
N LYS A 218 -2.95 -43.74 -4.03
CA LYS A 218 -1.60 -43.71 -3.42
C LYS A 218 -1.63 -43.36 -1.94
N ALA A 219 -2.52 -42.46 -1.54
CA ALA A 219 -2.64 -41.99 -0.17
C ALA A 219 -3.48 -42.91 0.72
N GLY A 220 -4.11 -43.95 0.16
CA GLY A 220 -5.05 -44.80 0.89
C GLY A 220 -6.29 -44.04 1.33
N ILE A 221 -6.68 -43.01 0.59
CA ILE A 221 -7.87 -42.20 0.89
C ILE A 221 -9.06 -42.85 0.19
N HIS A 222 -10.06 -43.20 0.96
CA HIS A 222 -11.36 -43.63 0.47
C HIS A 222 -12.37 -42.50 0.71
N ASP A 223 -13.14 -42.15 -0.32
CA ASP A 223 -14.11 -41.04 -0.22
C ASP A 223 -15.31 -41.35 0.70
N ASN A 224 -15.41 -42.59 1.19
CA ASN A 224 -16.48 -43.03 2.07
C ASN A 224 -16.15 -42.73 3.53
N ARG A 225 -16.46 -41.50 3.97
CA ARG A 225 -16.18 -40.98 5.32
C ARG A 225 -17.25 -41.33 6.37
N GLY A 226 -18.13 -42.30 6.09
CA GLY A 226 -19.21 -42.72 6.99
C GLY A 226 -20.48 -41.85 6.85
N SER A 227 -21.58 -42.31 7.46
CA SER A 227 -22.89 -41.66 7.34
C SER A 227 -22.87 -40.23 7.90
N GLY A 228 -23.04 -39.23 7.03
CA GLY A 228 -23.15 -37.81 7.40
C GLY A 228 -22.01 -36.89 6.95
N SER A 229 -20.91 -37.44 6.40
CA SER A 229 -19.82 -36.63 5.82
C SER A 229 -19.99 -36.48 4.31
N ILE A 230 -19.86 -35.26 3.80
CA ILE A 230 -19.88 -35.00 2.36
C ILE A 230 -18.64 -35.59 1.68
N THR A 231 -18.86 -36.36 0.61
CA THR A 231 -17.82 -36.89 -0.27
C THR A 231 -17.17 -35.77 -1.09
N ILE A 232 -16.02 -36.04 -1.69
CA ILE A 232 -15.35 -35.07 -2.56
C ILE A 232 -16.21 -34.79 -3.79
N LEU A 233 -16.84 -35.82 -4.38
CA LEU A 233 -17.72 -35.65 -5.52
C LEU A 233 -18.96 -34.82 -5.17
N GLU A 234 -19.64 -35.11 -4.05
CA GLU A 234 -20.76 -34.30 -3.58
C GLU A 234 -20.33 -32.87 -3.29
N PHE A 235 -19.12 -32.63 -2.76
CA PHE A 235 -18.62 -31.28 -2.56
C PHE A 235 -18.42 -30.53 -3.89
N LEU A 236 -17.82 -31.20 -4.88
CA LEU A 236 -17.62 -30.62 -6.21
C LEU A 236 -18.96 -30.36 -6.91
N GLU A 237 -19.94 -31.25 -6.75
CA GLU A 237 -21.30 -31.10 -7.25
C GLU A 237 -22.03 -29.97 -6.54
N LEU A 238 -22.04 -29.92 -5.20
CA LEU A 238 -22.65 -28.82 -4.44
C LEU A 238 -22.04 -27.47 -4.80
N THR A 239 -20.73 -27.40 -4.96
CA THR A 239 -20.10 -26.13 -5.36
C THR A 239 -20.50 -25.75 -6.78
N ARG A 240 -20.65 -26.71 -7.70
CA ARG A 240 -21.12 -26.53 -9.09
C ARG A 240 -22.61 -26.17 -9.20
N ASP A 241 -23.48 -26.85 -8.46
CA ASP A 241 -24.94 -26.82 -8.59
C ASP A 241 -25.62 -25.84 -7.63
N ALA A 242 -24.96 -25.42 -6.55
CA ALA A 242 -25.47 -24.36 -5.67
C ALA A 242 -25.48 -22.96 -6.34
N VAL A 243 -25.44 -22.90 -7.67
CA VAL A 243 -25.72 -21.71 -8.51
C VAL A 243 -27.18 -21.26 -8.41
N ILE A 244 -28.04 -21.98 -7.68
CA ILE A 244 -29.36 -21.47 -7.29
C ILE A 244 -29.18 -20.35 -6.26
N ASP A 245 -28.98 -19.14 -6.77
CA ASP A 245 -28.98 -17.88 -6.02
C ASP A 245 -30.31 -17.79 -5.26
N VAL A 246 -30.26 -17.90 -3.93
CA VAL A 246 -31.45 -17.73 -3.10
C VAL A 246 -31.90 -16.29 -3.30
N LYS A 247 -33.10 -16.11 -3.90
CA LYS A 247 -33.66 -14.79 -4.24
C LYS A 247 -33.37 -13.76 -3.16
N GLY A 248 -32.56 -12.75 -3.49
CA GLY A 248 -32.42 -11.53 -2.70
C GLY A 248 -31.14 -11.32 -1.86
N MET A 249 -30.10 -12.16 -1.93
CA MET A 249 -28.86 -11.93 -1.17
C MET A 249 -27.57 -11.92 -2.00
N ASP A 250 -26.93 -10.75 -2.09
CA ASP A 250 -25.62 -10.53 -2.74
C ASP A 250 -24.44 -10.94 -1.83
N THR A 251 -24.43 -12.20 -1.40
CA THR A 251 -23.39 -12.76 -0.54
C THR A 251 -22.04 -12.86 -1.27
N PRO A 252 -20.91 -12.90 -0.54
CA PRO A 252 -19.60 -13.19 -1.14
C PRO A 252 -19.58 -14.48 -1.97
N LEU A 253 -20.33 -15.50 -1.56
CA LEU A 253 -20.44 -16.77 -2.29
C LEU A 253 -21.21 -16.62 -3.61
N SER A 254 -22.34 -15.89 -3.61
CA SER A 254 -23.11 -15.68 -4.84
C SER A 254 -22.32 -14.81 -5.84
N LYS A 255 -21.58 -13.79 -5.36
CA LYS A 255 -20.61 -13.05 -6.18
C LYS A 255 -19.54 -13.94 -6.79
N PHE A 256 -18.94 -14.80 -5.97
CA PHE A 256 -17.90 -15.72 -6.41
C PHE A 256 -18.43 -16.68 -7.50
N LYS A 257 -19.61 -17.26 -7.31
CA LYS A 257 -20.27 -18.12 -8.30
C LYS A 257 -20.53 -17.39 -9.61
N ARG A 258 -21.07 -16.16 -9.59
CA ARG A 258 -21.31 -15.37 -10.81
C ARG A 258 -20.02 -15.05 -11.57
N LYS A 259 -18.92 -14.71 -10.88
CA LYS A 259 -17.61 -14.54 -11.51
C LYS A 259 -17.18 -15.82 -12.26
N CYS A 260 -17.36 -16.98 -11.64
CA CYS A 260 -17.00 -18.28 -12.22
C CYS A 260 -17.85 -18.62 -13.45
N VAL A 261 -19.17 -18.47 -13.37
CA VAL A 261 -20.07 -18.72 -14.50
C VAL A 261 -19.72 -17.81 -15.69
N LYS A 262 -19.46 -16.52 -15.44
CA LYS A 262 -19.02 -15.59 -16.49
C LYS A 262 -17.72 -16.00 -17.15
N ALA A 263 -16.73 -16.47 -16.38
CA ALA A 263 -15.45 -16.92 -16.92
C ALA A 263 -15.57 -18.25 -17.69
N GLN A 264 -16.38 -19.18 -17.20
CA GLN A 264 -16.52 -20.52 -17.79
C GLN A 264 -17.38 -20.53 -19.06
N TYR A 265 -18.50 -19.80 -19.05
CA TYR A 265 -19.50 -19.86 -20.13
C TYR A 265 -19.61 -18.57 -20.95
N GLY A 266 -18.91 -17.49 -20.57
CA GLY A 266 -18.79 -16.28 -21.37
C GLY A 266 -19.99 -15.34 -21.34
N PHE A 267 -21.02 -15.59 -20.53
CA PHE A 267 -22.18 -14.72 -20.38
C PHE A 267 -22.27 -14.09 -18.98
N GLU A 268 -22.85 -12.90 -18.88
CA GLU A 268 -23.11 -12.26 -17.59
C GLU A 268 -24.31 -12.90 -16.90
N VAL A 269 -24.19 -13.17 -15.60
CA VAL A 269 -25.30 -13.68 -14.78
C VAL A 269 -25.99 -12.49 -14.12
N GLU A 270 -27.24 -12.23 -14.52
CA GLU A 270 -28.07 -11.20 -13.93
C GLU A 270 -28.81 -11.74 -12.70
N VAL A 271 -28.86 -10.96 -11.62
CA VAL A 271 -29.59 -11.33 -10.39
C VAL A 271 -31.05 -10.91 -10.57
N VAL A 272 -31.93 -11.88 -10.84
CA VAL A 272 -33.38 -11.64 -10.85
C VAL A 272 -33.87 -11.59 -9.40
N LYS A 273 -34.32 -10.41 -8.96
CA LYS A 273 -34.90 -10.20 -7.63
C LYS A 273 -36.29 -10.83 -7.53
#